data_AF-A0A377TX30-F1
#
_entry.id   AF-A0A377TX30-F1
#
_cell.length_a   1.000
_cell.length_b   1.000
_cell.length_c   1.000
_cell.angle_alpha   90.00
_cell.angle_beta   90.00
_cell.angle_gamma   90.00
#
_symmetry.space_group_name_H-M   'P 1'
#
loop_
_entity.id
_entity.type
_entity.pdbx_description
1 polymer ?
#
loop_
_entity_poly.entity_id
_entity_poly.type
_entity_poly.pdbx_seq_one_letter_code
_entity_poly.pdbx_strand_id
1 'polypeptide(L)'
;MSRWWRGFFLCIKPAVAAIVLQAAHRIGSRALKNGAYWAIAAAAFVAIFALNVPFPLIVLAAALVGFIGGRLAPTIFGKADAHRAQSHPGGAAIIDDTTPIPAHAIFSWRRTSQVLIAGMLLWLVPMAALTLMLGWAHPLTQMSWFFTKAALMTFGGAYAVLPYVYQGAVTHYGWLTAGQMMDGLALGESTPGPLIMVVTFVGFVGGYTKAVLGVDDVLLGGHRGGVPGDMVYFFTLVYLYSRRRAVY
;
A
#
# COMPACT_ATOMS: atom_id res chain seq x y z
N MET A 1 8.91 28.45 -12.43
CA MET A 1 7.53 28.12 -11.99
C MET A 1 6.75 29.41 -11.76
N SER A 2 5.65 29.68 -12.49
CA SER A 2 4.93 30.96 -12.39
C SER A 2 4.29 31.16 -11.00
N ARG A 3 4.09 32.42 -10.57
CA ARG A 3 3.52 32.78 -9.25
C ARG A 3 2.16 32.12 -8.98
N TRP A 4 1.36 31.87 -10.02
CA TRP A 4 0.06 31.19 -9.94
C TRP A 4 0.15 29.72 -9.53
N TRP A 5 1.14 28.98 -10.05
CA TRP A 5 1.34 27.58 -9.68
C TRP A 5 1.67 27.42 -8.19
N ARG A 6 2.49 28.31 -7.63
CA ARG A 6 2.81 28.27 -6.19
C ARG A 6 1.59 28.53 -5.32
N GLY A 7 0.68 29.41 -5.73
CA GLY A 7 -0.57 29.67 -5.01
C GLY A 7 -1.47 28.43 -4.95
N PHE A 8 -1.62 27.71 -6.06
CA PHE A 8 -2.40 26.47 -6.12
C PHE A 8 -1.84 25.40 -5.16
N PHE A 9 -0.52 25.13 -5.19
CA PHE A 9 0.12 24.16 -4.29
C PHE A 9 0.15 24.61 -2.82
N LEU A 10 0.05 25.91 -2.52
CA LEU A 10 -0.06 26.39 -1.15
C LEU A 10 -1.46 26.16 -0.58
N CYS A 11 -2.51 26.28 -1.39
CA CYS A 11 -3.89 25.98 -0.98
C CYS A 11 -4.15 24.48 -0.85
N ILE A 12 -3.48 23.63 -1.63
CA ILE A 12 -3.71 22.18 -1.59
C ILE A 12 -3.11 21.51 -0.34
N LYS A 13 -1.96 21.99 0.15
CA LYS A 13 -1.28 21.44 1.33
C LYS A 13 -2.15 21.37 2.59
N PRO A 14 -2.84 22.44 3.03
CA PRO A 14 -3.72 22.37 4.19
C PRO A 14 -4.95 21.49 3.94
N ALA A 15 -5.50 21.46 2.72
CA ALA A 15 -6.61 20.59 2.38
C ALA A 15 -6.23 19.11 2.49
N VAL A 16 -5.05 18.75 2.02
CA VAL A 16 -4.50 17.38 2.10
C VAL A 16 -4.19 17.01 3.54
N ALA A 17 -3.58 17.92 4.31
CA ALA A 17 -3.36 17.70 5.73
C ALA A 17 -4.70 17.43 6.46
N ALA A 18 -5.76 18.18 6.15
CA ALA A 18 -7.09 17.95 6.70
C ALA A 18 -7.68 16.57 6.30
N ILE A 19 -7.54 16.17 5.03
CA ILE A 19 -7.99 14.84 4.55
C ILE A 19 -7.24 13.71 5.25
N VAL A 20 -5.91 13.82 5.36
CA VAL A 20 -5.08 12.82 6.04
C VAL A 20 -5.42 12.74 7.51
N LEU A 21 -5.61 13.88 8.18
CA LEU A 21 -6.00 13.95 9.57
C LEU A 21 -7.39 13.33 9.79
N GLN A 22 -8.34 13.61 8.90
CA GLN A 22 -9.68 13.00 8.93
C GLN A 22 -9.64 11.49 8.67
N ALA A 23 -8.80 11.03 7.74
CA ALA A 23 -8.59 9.61 7.48
C ALA A 23 -7.97 8.92 8.69
N ALA A 24 -6.94 9.52 9.31
CA ALA A 24 -6.30 9.04 10.52
C ALA A 24 -7.30 8.97 11.68
N HIS A 25 -8.11 10.01 11.88
CA HIS A 25 -9.14 10.04 12.91
C HIS A 25 -10.22 8.98 12.68
N ARG A 26 -10.72 8.85 11.44
CA ARG A 26 -11.74 7.86 11.06
C ARG A 26 -11.26 6.41 11.20
N ILE A 27 -10.01 6.12 10.84
CA ILE A 27 -9.42 4.78 10.97
C ILE A 27 -9.08 4.51 12.44
N GLY A 28 -8.44 5.47 13.12
CA GLY A 28 -8.05 5.38 14.52
C GLY A 28 -9.24 5.16 15.46
N SER A 29 -10.32 5.94 15.30
CA SER A 29 -11.55 5.77 16.10
C SER A 29 -12.24 4.41 15.91
N ARG A 30 -12.07 3.77 14.75
CA ARG A 30 -12.60 2.42 14.49
C ARG A 30 -11.72 1.32 15.06
N ALA A 31 -10.41 1.53 15.12
CA ALA A 31 -9.43 0.55 15.57
C ALA A 31 -9.14 0.61 17.08
N LEU A 32 -9.08 1.81 17.67
CA LEU A 32 -8.65 2.05 19.06
C LEU A 32 -9.84 2.06 20.03
N LYS A 33 -10.43 0.88 20.27
CA LYS A 33 -11.64 0.76 21.09
C LYS A 33 -11.40 0.71 22.61
N ASN A 34 -10.18 0.42 23.04
CA ASN A 34 -9.83 0.27 24.45
C ASN A 34 -8.44 0.85 24.75
N GLY A 35 -8.12 0.98 26.05
CA GLY A 35 -6.83 1.49 26.51
C GLY A 35 -5.63 0.63 26.05
N ALA A 36 -5.83 -0.68 25.85
CA ALA A 36 -4.77 -1.58 25.39
C ALA A 36 -4.35 -1.30 23.94
N TYR A 37 -5.32 -1.11 23.03
CA TYR A 37 -5.04 -0.71 21.64
C TYR A 37 -4.39 0.67 21.57
N TRP A 38 -4.80 1.60 22.46
CA TRP A 38 -4.14 2.90 22.60
C TRP A 38 -2.69 2.78 23.07
N ALA A 39 -2.39 1.90 24.04
CA ALA A 39 -1.03 1.66 24.49
C ALA A 39 -0.15 1.06 23.39
N ILE A 40 -0.68 0.10 22.61
CA ILE A 40 0.03 -0.47 21.46
C ILE A 40 0.28 0.60 20.39
N ALA A 41 -0.70 1.45 20.10
CA ALA A 41 -0.54 2.53 19.13
C ALA A 41 0.48 3.58 19.59
N ALA A 42 0.46 3.97 20.88
CA ALA A 42 1.45 4.87 21.45
C ALA A 42 2.86 4.26 21.43
N ALA A 43 3.00 2.98 21.78
CA ALA A 43 4.28 2.27 21.71
C ALA A 43 4.80 2.19 20.26
N ALA A 44 3.93 1.89 19.29
CA ALA A 44 4.28 1.88 17.87
C ALA A 44 4.70 3.27 17.37
N PHE A 45 4.02 4.33 17.83
CA PHE A 45 4.37 5.72 17.52
C PHE A 45 5.74 6.09 18.08
N VAL A 46 6.04 5.73 19.33
CA VAL A 46 7.37 5.96 19.92
C VAL A 46 8.45 5.16 19.19
N ALA A 47 8.16 3.90 18.83
CA ALA A 47 9.10 3.05 18.10
C ALA A 47 9.46 3.64 16.72
N ILE A 48 8.49 4.17 15.96
CA ILE A 48 8.78 4.75 14.65
C ILE A 48 9.41 6.15 14.77
N PHE A 49 8.94 6.99 15.70
CA PHE A 49 9.35 8.40 15.80
C PHE A 49 10.68 8.59 16.53
N ALA A 50 10.84 7.97 17.71
CA ALA A 50 12.02 8.17 18.57
C ALA A 50 13.13 7.15 18.30
N LEU A 51 12.75 5.90 18.01
CA LEU A 51 13.70 4.79 17.84
C LEU A 51 14.02 4.47 16.37
N ASN A 52 13.35 5.14 15.42
CA ASN A 52 13.50 4.92 13.98
C ASN A 52 13.35 3.45 13.56
N VAL A 53 12.50 2.70 14.28
CA VAL A 53 12.30 1.27 14.01
C VAL A 53 11.62 1.09 12.63
N PRO A 54 12.09 0.16 11.79
CA PRO A 54 11.45 -0.15 10.52
C PRO A 54 9.97 -0.52 10.70
N PHE A 55 9.09 0.11 9.92
CA PHE A 55 7.64 -0.16 9.95
C PHE A 55 7.26 -1.65 9.89
N PRO A 56 7.89 -2.52 9.07
CA PRO A 56 7.54 -3.95 9.05
C PRO A 56 7.75 -4.65 10.40
N LEU A 57 8.77 -4.27 11.16
CA LEU A 57 9.02 -4.83 12.50
C LEU A 57 7.96 -4.38 13.49
N ILE A 58 7.50 -3.13 13.39
CA ILE A 58 6.42 -2.61 14.23
C ILE A 58 5.13 -3.39 13.97
N VAL A 59 4.80 -3.65 12.71
CA VAL A 59 3.60 -4.43 12.36
C VAL A 59 3.73 -5.88 12.83
N LEU A 60 4.89 -6.51 12.68
CA LEU A 60 5.12 -7.88 13.15
C LEU A 60 5.02 -7.96 14.68
N ALA A 61 5.63 -7.02 15.41
CA ALA A 61 5.53 -6.94 16.86
C ALA A 61 4.08 -6.73 17.32
N ALA A 62 3.35 -5.81 16.69
CA ALA A 62 1.94 -5.57 16.98
C ALA A 62 1.07 -6.81 16.69
N ALA A 63 1.36 -7.53 15.60
CA ALA A 63 0.67 -8.79 15.28
C ALA A 63 0.94 -9.88 16.30
N LEU A 64 2.19 -10.05 16.75
CA LEU A 64 2.55 -10.99 17.82
C LEU A 64 1.88 -10.63 19.15
N VAL A 65 1.91 -9.35 19.53
CA VAL A 65 1.25 -8.86 20.75
C VAL A 65 -0.26 -9.08 20.66
N GLY A 66 -0.88 -8.81 19.51
CA GLY A 66 -2.30 -9.08 19.28
C GLY A 66 -2.64 -10.58 19.31
N PHE A 67 -1.78 -11.44 18.76
CA PHE A 67 -1.97 -12.89 18.75
C PHE A 67 -1.84 -13.51 20.15
N ILE A 68 -0.81 -13.10 20.90
CA ILE A 68 -0.56 -13.54 22.28
C ILE A 68 -1.64 -12.95 23.20
N GLY A 69 -1.94 -11.66 23.08
CA GLY A 69 -2.98 -10.96 23.83
C GLY A 69 -4.37 -11.54 23.59
N GLY A 70 -4.68 -11.94 22.35
CA GLY A 70 -5.92 -12.62 21.99
C GLY A 70 -6.08 -14.00 22.64
N ARG A 71 -4.97 -14.70 22.94
CA ARG A 71 -4.98 -15.99 23.65
C ARG A 71 -4.99 -15.84 25.18
N LEU A 72 -4.26 -14.86 25.73
CA LEU A 72 -4.10 -14.68 27.18
C LEU A 72 -5.20 -13.82 27.81
N ALA A 73 -5.73 -12.83 27.09
CA ALA A 73 -6.75 -11.91 27.57
C ALA A 73 -7.85 -11.68 26.50
N PRO A 74 -8.65 -12.72 26.19
CA PRO A 74 -9.70 -12.67 25.16
C PRO A 74 -10.83 -11.67 25.48
N THR A 75 -10.94 -11.18 26.72
CA THR A 75 -11.89 -10.13 27.11
C THR A 75 -11.43 -8.72 26.69
N ILE A 76 -10.12 -8.50 26.54
CA ILE A 76 -9.52 -7.22 26.13
C ILE A 76 -9.24 -7.22 24.62
N PHE A 77 -8.74 -8.35 24.09
CA PHE A 77 -8.36 -8.51 22.68
C PHE A 77 -9.37 -9.34 21.87
N GLY A 78 -10.55 -9.58 22.43
CA GLY A 78 -11.61 -10.38 21.82
C GLY A 78 -11.99 -9.92 20.42
N LYS A 79 -12.35 -10.89 19.57
CA LYS A 79 -12.61 -10.75 18.14
C LYS A 79 -13.39 -9.48 17.83
N ALA A 80 -12.75 -8.55 17.12
CA ALA A 80 -13.50 -7.58 16.34
C ALA A 80 -14.39 -8.39 15.38
N ASP A 81 -15.71 -8.26 15.51
CA ASP A 81 -16.69 -8.80 14.57
C ASP A 81 -16.46 -8.19 13.17
N ALA A 82 -15.44 -8.66 12.46
CA ALA A 82 -15.07 -8.21 11.12
C ALA A 82 -16.01 -8.79 10.05
N HIS A 83 -16.89 -9.71 10.44
CA HIS A 83 -17.88 -10.37 9.57
C HIS A 83 -19.33 -10.08 9.98
N ARG A 84 -19.64 -8.84 10.39
CA ARG A 84 -21.01 -8.33 10.19
C ARG A 84 -20.95 -7.35 9.02
N ALA A 85 -20.83 -7.93 7.82
CA ALA A 85 -21.27 -7.23 6.62
C ALA A 85 -22.68 -6.71 6.92
N GLN A 86 -22.92 -5.45 6.59
CA GLN A 86 -24.23 -4.85 6.73
C GLN A 86 -25.20 -5.69 5.89
N SER A 87 -25.99 -6.55 6.53
CA SER A 87 -27.16 -7.15 5.93
C SER A 87 -28.14 -6.01 5.73
N HIS A 88 -28.00 -5.31 4.61
CA HIS A 88 -29.00 -4.38 4.14
C HIS A 88 -30.28 -5.19 3.89
N PRO A 89 -31.43 -4.86 4.50
CA PRO A 89 -32.72 -5.42 4.12
C PRO A 89 -33.19 -4.75 2.81
N GLY A 90 -32.36 -4.83 1.76
CA GLY A 90 -32.65 -4.37 0.41
C GLY A 90 -32.96 -5.59 -0.45
N GLY A 91 -33.99 -5.49 -1.30
CA GLY A 91 -34.63 -6.61 -1.99
C GLY A 91 -33.70 -7.58 -2.73
N ALA A 92 -34.23 -8.80 -2.94
CA ALA A 92 -33.55 -9.94 -3.55
C ALA A 92 -32.60 -9.52 -4.69
N ALA A 93 -31.30 -9.67 -4.44
CA ALA A 93 -30.29 -9.43 -5.45
C ALA A 93 -30.45 -10.46 -6.59
N ILE A 94 -30.20 -10.04 -7.83
CA ILE A 94 -30.28 -10.93 -9.02
C ILE A 94 -29.20 -12.03 -8.99
N ILE A 95 -28.18 -11.85 -8.15
CA ILE A 95 -27.16 -12.82 -7.76
C ILE A 95 -27.22 -12.85 -6.23
N ASP A 96 -27.82 -13.88 -5.68
CA ASP A 96 -27.97 -14.12 -4.24
C ASP A 96 -27.06 -15.28 -3.81
N ASP A 97 -26.87 -15.50 -2.51
CA ASP A 97 -26.06 -16.60 -1.96
C ASP A 97 -26.60 -18.01 -2.35
N THR A 98 -27.75 -18.07 -3.03
CA THR A 98 -28.41 -19.27 -3.55
C THR A 98 -28.17 -19.52 -5.03
N THR A 99 -27.45 -18.64 -5.74
CA THR A 99 -27.13 -18.80 -7.17
C THR A 99 -26.09 -19.92 -7.34
N PRO A 100 -26.27 -20.89 -8.28
CA PRO A 100 -25.28 -21.96 -8.48
C PRO A 100 -23.91 -21.37 -8.84
N ILE A 101 -22.90 -21.69 -8.04
CA ILE A 101 -21.53 -21.21 -8.22
C ILE A 101 -21.05 -21.65 -9.62
N PRO A 102 -20.71 -20.71 -10.52
CA PRO A 102 -20.32 -21.06 -11.88
C PRO A 102 -19.04 -21.93 -11.87
N ALA A 103 -18.88 -22.81 -12.86
CA ALA A 103 -17.79 -23.82 -12.89
C ALA A 103 -16.35 -23.22 -12.83
N HIS A 104 -16.19 -21.93 -13.10
CA HIS A 104 -14.92 -21.20 -12.97
C HIS A 104 -14.66 -20.64 -11.55
N ALA A 105 -15.67 -20.62 -10.67
CA ALA A 105 -15.60 -20.14 -9.29
C ALA A 105 -15.48 -21.29 -8.26
N ILE A 106 -15.55 -22.55 -8.71
CA ILE A 106 -15.28 -23.71 -7.86
C ILE A 106 -13.78 -23.75 -7.53
N PHE A 107 -13.48 -23.76 -6.23
CA PHE A 107 -12.10 -23.85 -5.72
C PHE A 107 -11.45 -25.15 -6.20
N SER A 108 -10.29 -25.03 -6.85
CA SER A 108 -9.48 -26.18 -7.22
C SER A 108 -8.03 -25.88 -6.90
N TRP A 109 -7.40 -26.76 -6.12
CA TRP A 109 -6.01 -26.63 -5.71
C TRP A 109 -5.07 -26.45 -6.92
N ARG A 110 -5.40 -27.12 -8.03
CA ARG A 110 -4.68 -27.04 -9.30
C ARG A 110 -4.75 -25.66 -9.96
N ARG A 111 -5.91 -24.99 -9.98
CA ARG A 111 -6.00 -23.62 -10.53
C ARG A 111 -5.32 -22.63 -9.62
N THR A 112 -5.47 -22.77 -8.30
CA THR A 112 -4.77 -21.92 -7.33
C THR A 112 -3.25 -22.05 -7.48
N SER A 113 -2.71 -23.26 -7.58
CA SER A 113 -1.28 -23.46 -7.81
C SER A 113 -0.82 -22.90 -9.16
N GLN A 114 -1.62 -23.06 -10.24
CA GLN A 114 -1.31 -22.47 -11.55
C GLN A 114 -1.27 -20.94 -11.50
N VAL A 115 -2.23 -20.30 -10.83
CA VAL A 115 -2.24 -18.84 -10.67
C VAL A 115 -1.06 -18.36 -9.83
N LEU A 116 -0.71 -19.07 -8.76
CA LEU A 116 0.45 -18.74 -7.93
C LEU A 116 1.76 -18.87 -8.72
N ILE A 117 1.93 -19.94 -9.49
CA ILE A 117 3.12 -20.15 -10.33
C ILE A 117 3.19 -19.07 -11.42
N ALA A 118 2.08 -18.80 -12.12
CA ALA A 118 2.04 -17.78 -13.15
C ALA A 118 2.36 -16.39 -12.58
N GLY A 119 1.81 -16.04 -11.42
CA GLY A 119 2.11 -14.80 -10.72
C GLY A 119 3.57 -14.72 -10.27
N MET A 120 4.13 -15.82 -9.75
CA MET A 120 5.52 -15.88 -9.31
C MET A 120 6.49 -15.78 -10.48
N LEU A 121 6.21 -16.42 -11.62
CA LEU A 121 7.00 -16.30 -12.84
C LEU A 121 6.94 -14.88 -13.40
N LEU A 122 5.74 -14.28 -13.46
CA LEU A 122 5.55 -12.91 -13.94
C LEU A 122 6.31 -11.89 -13.08
N TRP A 123 6.52 -12.17 -11.79
CA TRP A 123 7.34 -11.34 -10.91
C TRP A 123 8.84 -11.65 -11.01
N LEU A 124 9.23 -12.93 -11.03
CA LEU A 124 10.62 -13.37 -11.06
C LEU A 124 11.34 -12.96 -12.35
N VAL A 125 10.69 -13.11 -13.51
CA VAL A 125 11.30 -12.81 -14.81
C VAL A 125 11.81 -11.36 -14.90
N PRO A 126 10.98 -10.32 -14.67
CA PRO A 126 11.45 -8.93 -14.70
C PRO A 126 12.42 -8.59 -13.56
N MET A 127 12.25 -9.16 -12.36
CA MET A 127 13.20 -8.92 -11.27
C MET A 127 14.58 -9.52 -11.58
N ALA A 128 14.63 -10.73 -12.13
CA ALA A 128 15.86 -11.37 -12.59
C ALA A 128 16.48 -10.61 -13.77
N ALA A 129 15.68 -10.12 -14.71
CA ALA A 129 16.18 -9.28 -15.80
C ALA A 129 16.83 -8.00 -15.27
N LEU A 130 16.19 -7.29 -14.34
CA LEU A 130 16.75 -6.08 -13.73
C LEU A 130 18.04 -6.35 -12.95
N THR A 131 18.09 -7.43 -12.16
CA THR A 131 19.29 -7.77 -11.38
C THR A 131 20.44 -8.19 -12.27
N LEU A 132 20.20 -8.95 -13.33
CA LEU A 132 21.23 -9.42 -14.25
C LEU A 132 21.73 -8.33 -15.19
N MET A 133 20.84 -7.45 -15.67
CA MET A 133 21.20 -6.42 -16.65
C MET A 133 21.76 -5.15 -16.00
N LEU A 134 21.18 -4.69 -14.88
CA LEU A 134 21.55 -3.42 -14.25
C LEU A 134 22.29 -3.61 -12.91
N GLY A 135 22.23 -4.79 -12.31
CA GLY A 135 22.84 -5.09 -11.01
C GLY A 135 21.90 -4.85 -9.83
N TRP A 136 22.28 -5.38 -8.66
CA TRP A 136 21.49 -5.26 -7.43
C TRP A 136 21.42 -3.83 -6.90
N ALA A 137 22.55 -3.10 -6.92
CA ALA A 137 22.64 -1.75 -6.37
C ALA A 137 21.94 -0.68 -7.24
N HIS A 138 21.47 -1.05 -8.43
CA HIS A 138 20.87 -0.10 -9.35
C HIS A 138 19.56 0.47 -8.77
N PRO A 139 19.29 1.79 -8.90
CA PRO A 139 18.09 2.40 -8.33
C PRO A 139 16.77 1.75 -8.78
N LEU A 140 16.64 1.32 -10.05
CA LEU A 140 15.45 0.58 -10.52
C LEU A 140 15.25 -0.77 -9.81
N THR A 141 16.34 -1.51 -9.61
CA THR A 141 16.30 -2.81 -8.94
C THR A 141 15.91 -2.62 -7.48
N GLN A 142 16.46 -1.60 -6.81
CA GLN A 142 16.11 -1.25 -5.44
C GLN A 142 14.66 -0.74 -5.31
N MET A 143 14.17 0.06 -6.27
CA MET A 143 12.77 0.50 -6.32
C MET A 143 11.82 -0.69 -6.51
N SER A 144 12.08 -1.57 -7.46
CA SER A 144 11.27 -2.77 -7.72
C SER A 144 11.22 -3.68 -6.49
N TRP A 145 12.37 -3.85 -5.83
CA TRP A 145 12.47 -4.62 -4.58
C TRP A 145 11.71 -3.96 -3.43
N PHE A 146 11.83 -2.65 -3.26
CA PHE A 146 11.12 -1.89 -2.25
C PHE A 146 9.60 -1.98 -2.42
N PHE A 147 9.12 -1.78 -3.64
CA PHE A 147 7.71 -1.84 -3.96
C PHE A 147 7.11 -3.23 -3.84
N THR A 148 7.90 -4.27 -4.11
CA THR A 148 7.51 -5.66 -3.80
C THR A 148 7.25 -5.85 -2.30
N LYS A 149 8.14 -5.34 -1.44
CA LYS A 149 7.93 -5.39 0.02
C LYS A 149 6.71 -4.57 0.44
N ALA A 150 6.51 -3.39 -0.16
CA ALA A 150 5.33 -2.55 0.10
C ALA A 150 4.02 -3.30 -0.23
N ALA A 151 3.98 -3.97 -1.38
CA ALA A 151 2.82 -4.76 -1.81
C ALA A 151 2.51 -5.88 -0.80
N LEU A 152 3.53 -6.61 -0.34
CA LEU A 152 3.38 -7.63 0.70
C LEU A 152 2.91 -7.06 2.04
N MET A 153 3.17 -5.79 2.33
CA MET A 153 2.79 -5.13 3.59
C MET A 153 1.35 -4.58 3.59
N THR A 154 0.60 -4.70 2.49
CA THR A 154 -0.69 -4.00 2.28
C THR A 154 -1.92 -4.69 2.92
N PHE A 155 -1.73 -5.58 3.91
CA PHE A 155 -2.82 -6.31 4.57
C PHE A 155 -3.86 -5.40 5.28
N GLY A 156 -3.49 -4.16 5.63
CA GLY A 156 -4.35 -3.18 6.31
C GLY A 156 -5.07 -2.17 5.39
N GLY A 157 -5.03 -2.38 4.08
CA GLY A 157 -5.53 -1.41 3.09
C GLY A 157 -4.50 -0.34 2.73
N ALA A 158 -4.82 0.49 1.73
CA ALA A 158 -3.85 1.41 1.13
C ALA A 158 -3.30 2.45 2.13
N TYR A 159 -4.05 2.83 3.17
CA TYR A 159 -3.56 3.77 4.19
C TYR A 159 -2.47 3.18 5.10
N ALA A 160 -2.45 1.85 5.27
CA ALA A 160 -1.45 1.18 6.09
C ALA A 160 -0.07 1.09 5.41
N VAL A 161 -0.02 1.15 4.07
CA VAL A 161 1.25 1.09 3.33
C VAL A 161 1.94 2.46 3.25
N LEU A 162 1.21 3.55 3.45
CA LEU A 162 1.73 4.90 3.29
C LEU A 162 2.92 5.23 4.22
N PRO A 163 2.90 4.86 5.52
CA PRO A 163 4.06 5.05 6.40
C PRO A 163 5.29 4.27 5.93
N TYR A 164 5.10 3.06 5.40
CA TYR A 164 6.19 2.26 4.83
C TYR A 164 6.79 2.94 3.60
N VAL A 165 5.93 3.42 2.69
CA VAL A 165 6.34 4.16 1.49
C VAL A 165 7.09 5.44 1.86
N TYR A 166 6.60 6.19 2.86
CA TYR A 166 7.27 7.38 3.37
C TYR A 166 8.66 7.06 3.94
N GLN A 167 8.77 6.08 4.85
CA GLN A 167 10.05 5.72 5.46
C GLN A 167 11.06 5.25 4.40
N GLY A 168 10.63 4.45 3.43
CA GLY A 168 11.51 4.01 2.36
C GLY A 168 11.90 5.11 1.39
N ALA A 169 10.93 5.77 0.76
CA ALA A 169 11.17 6.70 -0.33
C ALA A 169 11.76 8.04 0.13
N VAL A 170 11.39 8.51 1.33
CA VAL A 170 11.86 9.81 1.86
C VAL A 170 13.07 9.63 2.76
N THR A 171 12.98 8.77 3.78
CA THR A 171 14.03 8.71 4.80
C THR A 171 15.18 7.77 4.48
N HIS A 172 14.91 6.61 3.87
CA HIS A 172 15.95 5.59 3.63
C HIS A 172 16.66 5.77 2.29
N TYR A 173 15.91 5.86 1.19
CA TYR A 173 16.48 5.95 -0.16
C TYR A 173 16.63 7.40 -0.67
N GLY A 174 15.94 8.35 -0.06
CA GLY A 174 15.97 9.76 -0.47
C GLY A 174 15.59 9.96 -1.93
N TRP A 175 14.61 9.20 -2.42
CA TRP A 175 14.05 9.36 -3.77
C TRP A 175 13.16 10.60 -3.85
N LEU A 176 12.44 10.90 -2.77
CA LEU A 176 11.55 12.04 -2.64
C LEU A 176 11.88 12.83 -1.38
N THR A 177 11.58 14.12 -1.42
CA THR A 177 11.47 14.96 -0.21
C THR A 177 10.10 14.78 0.45
N ALA A 178 9.99 15.12 1.74
CA ALA A 178 8.70 15.11 2.44
C ALA A 178 7.63 15.97 1.75
N GLY A 179 8.04 17.11 1.16
CA GLY A 179 7.16 17.97 0.37
C GLY A 179 6.65 17.28 -0.90
N GLN A 180 7.52 16.62 -1.65
CA GLN A 180 7.12 15.87 -2.86
C GLN A 180 6.20 14.69 -2.52
N MET A 181 6.42 14.02 -1.40
CA MET A 181 5.54 12.94 -0.94
C MET A 181 4.14 13.49 -0.59
N MET A 182 4.06 14.65 0.06
CA MET A 182 2.79 15.34 0.33
C MET A 182 2.09 15.77 -0.96
N ASP A 183 2.82 16.28 -1.94
CA ASP A 183 2.27 16.66 -3.24
C ASP A 183 1.76 15.42 -4.00
N GLY A 184 2.46 14.29 -3.92
CA GLY A 184 2.01 13.00 -4.48
C GLY A 184 0.72 12.50 -3.83
N LEU A 185 0.62 12.60 -2.50
CA LEU A 185 -0.58 12.26 -1.76
C LEU A 185 -1.77 13.18 -2.14
N ALA A 186 -1.50 14.47 -2.34
CA ALA A 186 -2.48 15.43 -2.80
C ALA A 186 -3.09 15.06 -4.16
N LEU A 187 -2.22 14.64 -5.09
CA LEU A 187 -2.62 14.17 -6.42
C LEU A 187 -3.40 12.84 -6.34
N GLY A 188 -2.98 11.94 -5.45
CA GLY A 188 -3.67 10.66 -5.23
C GLY A 188 -5.09 10.80 -4.68
N GLU A 189 -5.32 11.74 -3.75
CA GLU A 189 -6.64 11.99 -3.15
C GLU A 189 -7.53 12.92 -4.00
N SER A 190 -6.96 13.70 -4.93
CA SER A 190 -7.72 14.56 -5.86
C SER A 190 -8.12 13.87 -7.16
N THR A 191 -7.48 12.75 -7.51
CA THR A 191 -7.89 11.93 -8.65
C THR A 191 -8.91 10.88 -8.22
N PRO A 192 -9.99 10.63 -9.00
CA PRO A 192 -10.93 9.56 -8.73
C PRO A 192 -10.24 8.22 -9.05
N GLY A 193 -9.41 7.76 -8.13
CA GLY A 193 -8.59 6.56 -8.29
C GLY A 193 -8.25 5.95 -6.93
N PRO A 194 -7.59 4.78 -6.93
CA PRO A 194 -7.15 4.17 -5.69
C PRO A 194 -5.93 4.93 -5.15
N LEU A 195 -5.83 5.11 -3.83
CA LEU A 195 -4.67 5.70 -3.12
C LEU A 195 -3.31 5.11 -3.54
N ILE A 196 -3.32 3.93 -4.17
CA ILE A 196 -2.16 3.31 -4.81
C ILE A 196 -1.49 4.18 -5.88
N MET A 197 -2.17 5.18 -6.47
CA MET A 197 -1.58 6.09 -7.45
C MET A 197 -0.36 6.85 -6.90
N VAL A 198 -0.29 7.03 -5.57
CA VAL A 198 0.88 7.64 -4.89
C VAL A 198 2.15 6.80 -5.10
N VAL A 199 2.03 5.47 -5.15
CA VAL A 199 3.16 4.55 -5.37
C VAL A 199 3.78 4.78 -6.74
N THR A 200 2.94 4.99 -7.76
CA THR A 200 3.36 5.30 -9.14
C THR A 200 4.04 6.65 -9.22
N PHE A 201 3.49 7.65 -8.54
CA PHE A 201 4.11 8.97 -8.41
C PHE A 201 5.49 8.86 -7.76
N VAL A 202 5.61 8.09 -6.68
CA VAL A 202 6.89 7.83 -5.99
C VAL A 202 7.90 7.16 -6.93
N GLY A 203 7.48 6.15 -7.69
CA GLY A 203 8.33 5.48 -8.69
C GLY A 203 8.78 6.42 -9.80
N PHE A 204 7.87 7.23 -10.33
CA PHE A 204 8.16 8.22 -11.37
C PHE A 204 9.15 9.29 -10.89
N VAL A 205 8.86 9.93 -9.75
CA VAL A 205 9.74 10.98 -9.21
C VAL A 205 11.07 10.41 -8.77
N GLY A 206 11.09 9.22 -8.16
CA GLY A 206 12.34 8.53 -7.80
C GLY A 206 13.20 8.19 -9.03
N GLY A 207 12.58 7.70 -10.10
CA GLY A 207 13.26 7.42 -11.37
C GLY A 207 13.82 8.68 -12.03
N TYR A 208 13.06 9.78 -11.95
CA TYR A 208 13.46 11.10 -12.43
C TYR A 208 14.62 11.70 -11.61
N THR A 209 14.54 11.66 -10.27
CA THR A 209 15.56 12.28 -9.38
C THR A 209 16.87 11.53 -9.36
N LYS A 210 16.86 10.21 -9.56
CA LYS A 210 18.08 9.38 -9.57
C LYS A 210 18.70 9.20 -10.97
N ALA A 211 18.19 9.90 -12.00
CA ALA A 211 18.70 9.88 -13.37
C ALA A 211 19.04 8.46 -13.84
N VAL A 212 18.07 7.56 -13.66
CA VAL A 212 18.20 6.11 -13.70
C VAL A 212 18.88 5.53 -14.96
N LEU A 213 18.97 6.28 -16.06
CA LEU A 213 19.61 5.86 -17.31
C LEU A 213 20.64 6.88 -17.85
N GLY A 214 21.00 7.91 -17.08
CA GLY A 214 21.85 9.02 -17.54
C GLY A 214 21.08 10.32 -17.82
N VAL A 215 21.82 11.43 -17.91
CA VAL A 215 21.33 12.82 -17.92
C VAL A 215 20.61 13.20 -19.23
N ASP A 216 20.76 12.39 -20.28
CA ASP A 216 20.24 12.69 -21.62
C ASP A 216 18.83 12.07 -21.87
N ASP A 217 18.43 11.06 -21.08
CA ASP A 217 17.17 10.30 -21.25
C ASP A 217 16.22 10.47 -20.04
N VAL A 218 16.16 11.67 -19.48
CA VAL A 218 15.46 11.97 -18.21
C VAL A 218 13.93 11.73 -18.29
N LEU A 219 13.31 11.95 -19.45
CA LEU A 219 11.88 11.68 -19.68
C LEU A 219 11.59 10.18 -19.84
N LEU A 220 12.49 9.44 -20.50
CA LEU A 220 12.43 7.98 -20.64
C LEU A 220 12.72 7.27 -19.31
N GLY A 221 13.61 7.83 -18.48
CA GLY A 221 13.89 7.38 -17.11
C GLY A 221 12.69 7.57 -16.18
N GLY A 222 11.92 8.65 -16.33
CA GLY A 222 10.64 8.83 -15.64
C GLY A 222 9.58 7.80 -16.06
N HIS A 223 9.36 7.64 -17.37
CA HIS A 223 8.40 6.65 -17.90
C HIS A 223 8.78 5.21 -17.50
N ARG A 224 10.07 4.84 -17.52
CA ARG A 224 10.53 3.50 -17.14
C ARG A 224 10.74 3.30 -15.64
N GLY A 225 10.95 4.36 -14.86
CA GLY A 225 10.86 4.36 -13.39
C GLY A 225 9.42 4.22 -12.87
N GLY A 226 8.43 4.55 -13.70
CA GLY A 226 7.03 4.19 -13.50
C GLY A 226 6.74 2.68 -13.65
N VAL A 227 7.54 1.94 -14.43
CA VAL A 227 7.32 0.50 -14.69
C VAL A 227 7.44 -0.38 -13.44
N PRO A 228 8.38 -0.15 -12.50
CA PRO A 228 8.33 -0.75 -11.17
C PRO A 228 7.03 -0.45 -10.40
N GLY A 229 6.46 0.75 -10.59
CA GLY A 229 5.13 1.12 -10.10
C GLY A 229 4.03 0.31 -10.78
N ASP A 230 4.09 0.14 -12.10
CA ASP A 230 3.21 -0.71 -12.93
C ASP A 230 3.21 -2.18 -12.48
N MET A 231 4.32 -2.69 -11.97
CA MET A 231 4.39 -4.01 -11.33
C MET A 231 3.62 -4.08 -10.00
N VAL A 232 3.49 -2.98 -9.27
CA VAL A 232 2.62 -2.87 -8.06
C VAL A 232 1.15 -2.79 -8.45
N TYR A 233 0.82 -2.18 -9.59
CA TYR A 233 -0.55 -2.23 -10.11
C TYR A 233 -0.99 -3.67 -10.32
N PHE A 234 -0.11 -4.58 -10.73
CA PHE A 234 -0.47 -6.00 -10.88
C PHE A 234 -0.79 -6.68 -9.55
N PHE A 235 0.04 -6.54 -8.50
CA PHE A 235 -0.26 -7.14 -7.18
C PHE A 235 -1.51 -6.52 -6.53
N THR A 236 -1.71 -5.22 -6.70
CA THR A 236 -2.90 -4.52 -6.19
C THR A 236 -4.14 -4.88 -7.01
N LEU A 237 -4.02 -5.07 -8.33
CA LEU A 237 -5.10 -5.57 -9.19
C LEU A 237 -5.42 -7.03 -8.90
N VAL A 238 -4.43 -7.90 -8.64
CA VAL A 238 -4.67 -9.30 -8.25
C VAL A 238 -5.36 -9.37 -6.88
N TYR A 239 -4.96 -8.53 -5.92
CA TYR A 239 -5.63 -8.41 -4.61
C TYR A 239 -7.05 -7.79 -4.71
N LEU A 240 -7.25 -6.79 -5.57
CA LEU A 240 -8.58 -6.21 -5.84
C LEU A 240 -9.46 -7.16 -6.66
N TYR A 241 -8.88 -7.91 -7.58
CA TYR A 241 -9.56 -8.93 -8.39
C TYR A 241 -9.99 -10.11 -7.52
N SER A 242 -9.17 -10.53 -6.55
CA SER A 242 -9.55 -11.57 -5.58
C SER A 242 -10.66 -11.11 -4.63
N ARG A 243 -10.75 -9.81 -4.31
CA ARG A 243 -11.85 -9.24 -3.51
C ARG A 243 -13.14 -9.02 -4.32
N ARG A 244 -13.06 -8.68 -5.60
CA ARG A 244 -14.26 -8.51 -6.45
C ARG A 244 -14.97 -9.82 -6.76
N ARG A 245 -14.32 -10.98 -6.56
CA ARG A 245 -14.96 -12.30 -6.63
C ARG A 245 -15.63 -12.76 -5.34
N ALA A 246 -15.61 -11.94 -4.28
CA ALA A 246 -16.29 -12.24 -3.01
C ALA A 246 -17.51 -11.33 -2.76
N VAL A 247 -17.91 -10.53 -3.76
CA VAL A 247 -19.04 -9.56 -3.67
C VAL A 247 -20.00 -9.72 -4.87
N TYR A 248 -19.84 -10.79 -5.65
CA TYR A 248 -20.83 -11.25 -6.62
C TYR A 248 -20.94 -12.76 -6.46
#